data_AF-A0A8E0SBW8-F1
#
_entry.id   AF-A0A8E0SBW8-F1
#
_cell.length_a   1.000
_cell.length_b   1.000
_cell.length_c   1.000
_cell.angle_alpha   90.00
_cell.angle_beta   90.00
_cell.angle_gamma   90.00
#
_symmetry.space_group_name_H-M   'P 1'
#
loop_
_entity.id
_entity.type
_entity.pdbx_description
1 polymer ?
#
loop_
_entity_poly.entity_id
_entity_poly.type
_entity_poly.pdbx_seq_one_letter_code
_entity_poly.pdbx_strand_id
1 'polypeptide(L)'
;MIIIATYRRYYPITGISCIHKDKLKAMDITILDIRHYNDVPNFSDNIILNIPYAYLKRFYLEIPRDKIHIIARDRVELNLGVRFLKRKGIHVNSYELAACKCKNK
;
A
#
# COMPACT_ATOMS: atom_id res chain seq x y z
N MET A 1 -3.29 0.25 26.86
CA MET A 1 -2.25 0.48 25.82
C MET A 1 -2.14 -0.66 24.81
N ILE A 2 -2.06 -1.94 25.22
CA ILE A 2 -1.92 -3.10 24.30
C ILE A 2 -3.13 -3.24 23.36
N ILE A 3 -4.36 -3.12 23.87
CA ILE A 3 -5.60 -3.24 23.09
C ILE A 3 -5.67 -2.22 21.93
N ILE A 4 -5.18 -1.00 22.17
CA ILE A 4 -5.15 0.06 21.14
C ILE A 4 -4.13 -0.29 20.05
N ALA A 5 -2.97 -0.85 20.43
CA ALA A 5 -1.93 -1.24 19.49
C ALA A 5 -2.38 -2.41 18.61
N THR A 6 -3.04 -3.42 19.18
CA THR A 6 -3.57 -4.57 18.42
C THR A 6 -4.70 -4.14 17.48
N TYR A 7 -5.65 -3.34 17.95
CA TYR A 7 -6.70 -2.79 17.09
C TYR A 7 -6.14 -2.03 15.89
N ARG A 8 -5.16 -1.15 16.13
CA ARG A 8 -4.45 -0.40 15.08
C ARG A 8 -3.62 -1.26 14.13
N ARG A 9 -3.38 -2.53 14.44
CA ARG A 9 -2.63 -3.45 13.59
C ARG A 9 -3.55 -4.38 12.79
N TYR A 10 -4.57 -4.95 13.44
CA TYR A 10 -5.36 -6.03 12.86
C TYR A 10 -6.74 -5.59 12.35
N TYR A 11 -7.33 -4.54 12.90
CA TYR A 11 -8.66 -4.10 12.46
C TYR A 11 -8.61 -3.67 10.99
N PRO A 12 -9.50 -4.18 10.13
CA PRO A 12 -9.46 -3.92 8.69
C PRO A 12 -9.69 -2.44 8.37
N ILE A 13 -8.96 -1.94 7.39
CA ILE A 13 -9.26 -0.66 6.75
C ILE A 13 -10.49 -0.78 5.84
N THR A 14 -11.30 0.28 5.80
CA THR A 14 -12.49 0.37 4.97
C THR A 14 -12.31 1.45 3.88
N GLY A 15 -13.16 1.40 2.85
CA GLY A 15 -13.21 2.41 1.80
C GLY A 15 -12.06 2.34 0.78
N ILE A 16 -11.38 1.20 0.65
CA ILE A 16 -10.41 0.95 -0.44
C ILE A 16 -10.66 -0.42 -1.07
N SER A 17 -10.41 -0.52 -2.38
CA SER A 17 -10.72 -1.72 -3.18
C SER A 17 -9.48 -2.57 -3.45
N CYS A 18 -9.63 -3.89 -3.40
CA CYS A 18 -8.59 -4.82 -3.85
C CYS A 18 -8.61 -4.87 -5.39
N ILE A 19 -7.55 -4.40 -6.04
CA ILE A 19 -7.44 -4.34 -7.51
C ILE A 19 -6.07 -4.91 -7.89
N HIS A 20 -6.02 -5.76 -8.92
CA HIS A 20 -4.74 -6.24 -9.45
C HIS A 20 -4.08 -5.13 -10.27
N LYS A 21 -2.77 -4.90 -10.09
CA LYS A 21 -2.02 -3.83 -10.77
C LYS A 21 -2.19 -3.82 -12.29
N ASP A 22 -2.37 -4.98 -12.91
CA ASP A 22 -2.59 -5.10 -14.36
C ASP A 22 -3.86 -4.41 -14.85
N LYS A 23 -4.85 -4.20 -13.97
CA LYS A 23 -6.07 -3.43 -14.27
C LYS A 23 -5.87 -1.92 -14.16
N LEU A 24 -4.71 -1.47 -13.70
CA LEU A 24 -4.37 -0.06 -13.51
C LEU A 24 -3.64 0.56 -14.71
N LYS A 25 -3.36 -0.21 -15.78
CA LYS A 25 -2.55 0.19 -16.95
C LYS A 25 -3.03 1.46 -17.68
N ALA A 26 -4.25 1.92 -17.44
CA ALA A 26 -4.83 3.11 -18.05
C ALA A 26 -5.16 4.23 -17.05
N MET A 27 -4.80 4.07 -15.77
CA MET A 27 -5.12 5.03 -14.72
C MET A 27 -3.89 5.87 -14.37
N ASP A 28 -4.06 7.18 -14.28
CA ASP A 28 -3.09 8.08 -13.65
C ASP A 28 -3.09 7.84 -12.13
N ILE A 29 -2.44 6.75 -11.73
CA ILE A 29 -2.37 6.25 -10.37
C ILE A 29 -0.93 5.88 -10.05
N THR A 30 -0.40 6.40 -8.94
CA THR A 30 0.93 6.05 -8.48
C THR A 30 0.87 4.70 -7.76
N ILE A 31 1.71 3.76 -8.16
CA ILE A 31 1.85 2.48 -7.48
C ILE A 31 2.93 2.62 -6.42
N LEU A 32 2.55 2.43 -5.15
CA LEU A 32 3.44 2.44 -4.01
C LEU A 32 3.59 1.01 -3.47
N ASP A 33 4.75 0.41 -3.67
CA ASP A 33 5.09 -0.89 -3.09
C ASP A 33 5.74 -0.67 -1.71
N ILE A 34 5.09 -1.22 -0.66
CA ILE A 34 5.55 -1.10 0.72
C ILE A 34 6.14 -2.39 1.29
N ARG A 35 6.35 -3.40 0.43
CA ARG A 35 6.95 -4.68 0.83
C ARG A 35 8.45 -4.52 1.12
N HIS A 36 9.05 -5.53 1.74
CA HIS A 36 10.50 -5.53 1.91
C HIS A 36 11.19 -5.61 0.54
N TYR A 37 12.34 -4.96 0.38
CA TYR A 37 13.10 -5.00 -0.88
C TYR A 37 13.41 -6.42 -1.38
N ASN A 38 13.46 -7.41 -0.50
CA ASN A 38 13.74 -8.81 -0.83
C ASN A 38 12.51 -9.55 -1.39
N ASP A 39 11.31 -8.99 -1.24
CA ASP A 39 10.05 -9.57 -1.74
C ASP A 39 9.66 -9.02 -3.11
N VAL A 40 10.45 -8.08 -3.62
CA VAL A 40 10.14 -7.30 -4.80
C VAL A 40 10.86 -7.95 -5.99
N PRO A 41 10.14 -8.55 -6.95
CA PRO A 41 10.76 -8.91 -8.23
C PRO A 41 11.21 -7.62 -8.93
N ASN A 42 12.34 -7.68 -9.65
CA ASN A 42 12.89 -6.55 -10.41
C ASN A 42 11.78 -5.85 -11.21
N PHE A 43 11.36 -4.67 -10.76
CA PHE A 43 10.36 -3.88 -11.47
C PHE A 43 11.07 -3.11 -12.58
N SER A 44 10.60 -3.27 -13.82
CA SER A 44 11.08 -2.54 -15.00
C SER A 44 10.33 -1.25 -15.25
N ASP A 45 9.33 -0.92 -14.43
CA ASP A 45 8.35 0.12 -14.76
C ASP A 45 8.57 1.37 -13.92
N ASN A 46 8.81 2.50 -14.58
CA ASN A 46 9.07 3.82 -14.00
C ASN A 46 7.92 4.39 -13.12
N ILE A 47 6.81 3.66 -12.96
CA ILE A 47 5.58 4.10 -12.27
C ILE A 47 5.49 3.53 -10.84
N ILE A 48 6.40 2.61 -10.47
CA ILE A 48 6.36 1.92 -9.17
C ILE A 48 7.38 2.53 -8.21
N LEU A 49 6.88 3.20 -7.17
CA LEU A 49 7.68 3.71 -6.06
C LEU A 49 7.81 2.62 -4.99
N ASN A 50 9.02 2.12 -4.78
CA ASN A 50 9.29 1.08 -3.77
C ASN A 50 9.84 1.71 -2.48
N ILE A 51 8.98 1.86 -1.47
CA ILE A 51 9.33 2.36 -0.14
C ILE A 51 8.77 1.39 0.89
N PRO A 52 9.58 0.43 1.40
CA PRO A 52 9.11 -0.54 2.38
C PRO A 52 8.47 0.15 3.59
N TYR A 53 7.50 -0.50 4.22
CA TYR A 53 6.75 0.08 5.35
C TYR A 53 7.65 0.70 6.43
N ALA A 54 8.78 0.04 6.74
CA ALA A 54 9.76 0.52 7.72
C ALA A 54 10.40 1.88 7.34
N TYR A 55 10.47 2.19 6.06
CA TYR A 55 11.08 3.41 5.50
C TYR A 55 10.06 4.52 5.23
N LEU A 56 8.75 4.25 5.27
CA LEU A 56 7.71 5.26 5.04
C LEU A 56 7.86 6.48 5.95
N LYS A 57 8.24 6.29 7.22
CA LYS A 57 8.44 7.44 8.15
C LYS A 57 9.47 8.44 7.63
N ARG A 58 10.49 7.97 6.91
CA ARG A 58 11.59 8.79 6.39
C ARG A 58 11.24 9.40 5.02
N PHE A 59 10.58 8.65 4.15
CA PHE A 59 10.44 9.02 2.73
C PHE A 59 9.00 9.35 2.30
N TYR A 60 8.03 9.46 3.20
CA TYR A 60 6.65 9.75 2.81
C TYR A 60 6.44 11.09 2.09
N LEU A 61 7.39 12.02 2.20
CA LEU A 61 7.32 13.30 1.50
C LEU A 61 7.61 13.17 -0.01
N GLU A 62 8.23 12.07 -0.44
CA GLU A 62 8.48 11.77 -1.85
C GLU A 62 7.28 11.11 -2.52
N ILE A 63 6.28 10.69 -1.74
CA ILE A 63 5.07 10.06 -2.25
C ILE A 63 4.15 11.16 -2.80
N PRO A 64 3.74 11.08 -4.09
CA PRO A 64 2.76 12.00 -4.66
C PRO A 64 1.48 12.03 -3.83
N ARG A 65 0.84 13.19 -3.74
CA ARG A 65 -0.46 13.35 -3.05
C ARG A 65 -1.66 12.95 -3.91
N ASP A 66 -1.40 12.26 -5.02
CA ASP A 66 -2.39 11.82 -5.98
C ASP A 66 -3.05 10.51 -5.57
N LYS A 67 -3.73 9.86 -6.52
CA LYS A 67 -4.35 8.55 -6.30
C LYS A 67 -3.25 7.52 -6.09
N ILE A 68 -3.25 6.86 -4.93
CA ILE A 68 -2.27 5.82 -4.59
C ILE A 68 -2.90 4.44 -4.66
N HIS A 69 -2.21 3.54 -5.36
CA HIS A 69 -2.40 2.10 -5.29
C HIS A 69 -1.29 1.47 -4.45
N ILE A 70 -1.62 0.74 -3.38
CA ILE A 70 -0.61 0.12 -2.51
C ILE A 70 -0.43 -1.37 -2.82
N ILE A 71 0.82 -1.80 -2.96
CA ILE A 71 1.18 -3.22 -2.94
C ILE A 71 1.79 -3.54 -1.57
N ALA A 72 1.24 -4.54 -0.88
CA ALA A 72 1.72 -4.99 0.42
C ALA A 72 1.85 -6.53 0.47
N ARG A 73 2.64 -7.04 1.41
CA ARG A 73 2.85 -8.48 1.61
C ARG A 73 1.59 -9.14 2.14
N ASP A 74 1.02 -8.58 3.20
CA ASP A 74 -0.15 -9.11 3.90
C ASP A 74 -1.10 -8.00 4.41
N ARG A 75 -2.21 -8.41 5.02
CA ARG A 75 -3.22 -7.49 5.55
C ARG A 75 -2.71 -6.62 6.70
N VAL A 76 -1.76 -7.11 7.49
CA VAL A 76 -1.23 -6.38 8.64
C VAL A 76 -0.35 -5.23 8.13
N GLU A 77 0.56 -5.52 7.20
CA GLU A 77 1.39 -4.50 6.54
C GLU A 77 0.52 -3.48 5.80
N LEU A 78 -0.49 -3.94 5.06
CA LEU A 78 -1.47 -3.07 4.39
C LEU A 78 -2.17 -2.12 5.37
N ASN A 79 -2.74 -2.64 6.46
CA ASN A 79 -3.46 -1.84 7.44
C ASN A 79 -2.56 -0.77 8.05
N LEU A 80 -1.32 -1.14 8.40
CA LEU A 80 -0.33 -0.24 8.97
C LEU A 80 0.08 0.86 7.98
N GLY A 81 0.40 0.48 6.74
CA GLY A 81 0.78 1.40 5.66
C GLY A 81 -0.32 2.39 5.34
N VAL A 82 -1.55 1.91 5.10
CA VAL A 82 -2.69 2.77 4.76
C VAL A 82 -3.00 3.75 5.89
N ARG A 83 -2.99 3.30 7.14
CA ARG A 83 -3.22 4.19 8.29
C ARG A 83 -2.11 5.22 8.47
N PHE A 84 -0.87 4.85 8.18
CA PHE A 84 0.24 5.80 8.20
C PHE A 84 0.03 6.88 7.13
N LEU A 85 -0.24 6.49 5.89
CA LEU A 85 -0.40 7.40 4.76
C LEU A 85 -1.63 8.31 4.91
N LYS A 86 -2.78 7.77 5.31
CA LYS A 86 -3.99 8.56 5.59
C LYS A 86 -3.75 9.62 6.67
N ARG A 87 -2.99 9.30 7.73
CA ARG A 87 -2.61 10.27 8.77
C ARG A 87 -1.66 11.37 8.26
N LYS A 88 -0.97 11.14 7.15
CA LYS A 88 -0.14 12.13 6.46
C LYS A 88 -0.89 12.93 5.39
N GLY A 89 -2.21 12.72 5.26
CA GLY A 89 -3.03 13.37 4.24
C GLY A 89 -2.88 12.77 2.84
N ILE A 90 -2.29 11.57 2.72
CA ILE A 90 -2.14 10.87 1.44
C ILE A 90 -3.35 9.96 1.22
N HIS A 91 -4.00 10.10 0.06
CA HIS A 91 -5.20 9.34 -0.28
C HIS A 91 -4.85 8.01 -0.94
N VAL A 92 -5.26 6.91 -0.30
CA VAL A 92 -5.10 5.55 -0.84
C VAL A 92 -6.44 5.09 -1.40
N ASN A 93 -6.47 4.70 -2.67
CA ASN A 93 -7.71 4.32 -3.38
C ASN A 93 -7.89 2.81 -3.48
N SER A 94 -6.79 2.10 -3.70
CA SER A 94 -6.82 0.66 -3.95
C SER A 94 -5.57 -0.02 -3.43
N TYR A 95 -5.63 -1.35 -3.36
CA TYR A 95 -4.51 -2.15 -2.90
C TYR A 95 -4.43 -3.50 -3.61
N GLU A 96 -3.25 -4.11 -3.54
CA GLU A 96 -2.98 -5.49 -3.91
C GLU A 96 -2.17 -6.16 -2.78
N LEU A 97 -2.41 -7.45 -2.56
CA LEU A 97 -1.66 -8.26 -1.59
C LEU A 97 -0.86 -9.34 -2.30
N ALA A 98 0.43 -9.44 -2.00
CA ALA A 98 1.27 -10.51 -2.53
C ALA A 98 0.87 -11.88 -2.00
N ALA A 99 0.52 -11.98 -0.71
CA ALA A 99 0.12 -13.24 -0.08
C ALA A 99 -1.28 -13.73 -0.48
N CYS A 100 -2.15 -12.87 -1.01
CA CYS A 100 -3.47 -13.29 -1.47
C CYS A 100 -3.97 -12.46 -2.65
N LYS A 101 -4.38 -13.15 -3.71
CA LYS A 101 -4.91 -12.48 -4.91
C LYS A 101 -6.24 -11.80 -4.60
N CYS A 102 -6.43 -10.61 -5.14
CA CYS A 102 -7.73 -9.97 -5.17
C CYS A 102 -8.72 -10.87 -5.89
N LYS A 103 -9.89 -11.13 -5.27
CA LYS A 103 -10.97 -11.82 -5.96
C LYS A 103 -11.43 -10.94 -7.12
N ASN A 104 -11.48 -11.49 -8.32
CA ASN A 104 -12.15 -10.85 -9.43
C ASN A 104 -13.62 -10.71 -9.05
N LYS A 105 -14.05 -9.47 -8.83
CA LYS A 105 -15.46 -9.11 -8.75
C LYS A 105 -15.86 -8.54 -10.10
#